data_AF-A0A3S1ENV8-F1
#
_entry.id   AF-A0A3S1ENV8-F1
#
_cell.length_a   1.000
_cell.length_b   1.000
_cell.length_c   1.000
_cell.angle_alpha   90.00
_cell.angle_beta   90.00
_cell.angle_gamma   90.00
#
_symmetry.space_group_name_H-M   'P 1'
#
loop_
_entity.id
_entity.type
_entity.pdbx_description
1 polymer ?
#
loop_
_entity_poly.entity_id
_entity_poly.type
_entity_poly.pdbx_seq_one_letter_code
_entity_poly.pdbx_strand_id
1 'polypeptide(L)'
;MNDQNRPADWKHFDDFAAGIATNRLPVTDALRGQTFKITLKTGRTIDLAFTAADTVAWSEGAEAGADWYEALEVAPQVFFINMTFAARPAEDEAFIVDTKTRRVLSVRERVREAGEAPGEPRVAQTYSAGVLGDPTVPPTGREPAPTRDLIGLTAHYTYSPNHVYEHIYLSSQRYAWQNLVGVQRGHGDVDLATTWKFAENFYVFGFREFIIPVASLFFYNWDTMRSTGKFLGVTSQGKVENKPAGAFIEKKSRALYDHGQEPV
;
A
#
# COMPACT_ATOMS: atom_id res chain seq x y z
N MET A 1 13.80 14.28 -1.53
CA MET A 1 15.27 14.35 -1.73
C MET A 1 15.60 13.78 -3.11
N ASN A 2 16.57 14.36 -3.83
CA ASN A 2 17.14 13.74 -5.03
C ASN A 2 18.12 12.65 -4.57
N ASP A 3 18.35 11.64 -5.41
CA ASP A 3 19.32 10.54 -5.19
C ASP A 3 20.75 11.03 -4.81
N GLN A 4 21.02 12.33 -5.01
CA GLN A 4 22.26 13.02 -4.64
C GLN A 4 22.55 13.08 -3.13
N ASN A 5 21.55 12.92 -2.25
CA ASN A 5 21.75 12.95 -0.79
C ASN A 5 21.72 11.57 -0.14
N ARG A 6 21.62 10.50 -0.94
CA ARG A 6 21.62 9.13 -0.44
C ARG A 6 23.03 8.75 0.06
N PRO A 7 23.19 8.15 1.26
CA PRO A 7 24.47 7.64 1.71
C PRO A 7 25.08 6.66 0.70
N ALA A 8 26.41 6.67 0.55
CA ALA A 8 27.11 5.92 -0.50
C ALA A 8 26.85 4.41 -0.46
N ASP A 9 26.66 3.85 0.74
CA ASP A 9 26.39 2.44 1.01
C ASP A 9 24.89 2.07 0.94
N TRP A 10 23.99 3.05 0.90
CA TRP A 10 22.55 2.82 0.81
C TRP A 10 22.15 2.22 -0.53
N LYS A 11 21.15 1.34 -0.55
CA LYS A 11 20.68 0.67 -1.78
C LYS A 11 19.67 1.52 -2.56
N HIS A 12 19.53 1.25 -3.85
CA HIS A 12 18.46 1.81 -4.67
C HIS A 12 17.19 0.95 -4.58
N PHE A 13 16.09 1.49 -5.10
CA PHE A 13 14.79 0.80 -5.15
C PHE A 13 14.87 -0.56 -5.88
N ASP A 14 15.52 -0.59 -7.03
CA ASP A 14 15.70 -1.76 -7.87
C ASP A 14 16.50 -2.88 -7.18
N ASP A 15 17.43 -2.54 -6.29
CA ASP A 15 18.22 -3.52 -5.55
C ASP A 15 17.36 -4.37 -4.60
N PHE A 16 16.49 -3.74 -3.81
CA PHE A 16 15.70 -4.45 -2.79
C PHE A 16 14.36 -4.97 -3.33
N ALA A 17 13.84 -4.41 -4.42
CA ALA A 17 12.60 -4.88 -5.03
C ALA A 17 12.76 -6.26 -5.69
N ALA A 18 13.98 -6.67 -6.03
CA ALA A 18 14.27 -7.95 -6.67
C ALA A 18 13.93 -9.14 -5.76
N GLY A 19 12.86 -9.88 -6.08
CA GLY A 19 12.46 -11.09 -5.34
C GLY A 19 11.59 -10.83 -4.09
N ILE A 20 11.28 -9.57 -3.77
CA ILE A 20 10.41 -9.21 -2.64
C ILE A 20 8.95 -9.68 -2.82
N ALA A 21 8.58 -10.04 -4.05
CA ALA A 21 7.28 -10.61 -4.38
C ALA A 21 7.17 -12.13 -4.12
N THR A 22 8.22 -12.82 -3.67
CA THR A 22 8.22 -14.31 -3.60
C THR A 22 7.04 -14.88 -2.81
N ASN A 23 6.74 -14.30 -1.64
CA ASN A 23 5.65 -14.75 -0.77
C ASN A 23 4.36 -13.94 -0.96
N ARG A 24 4.19 -13.23 -2.08
CA ARG A 24 2.94 -12.52 -2.40
C ARG A 24 1.76 -13.49 -2.54
N LEU A 25 0.54 -12.97 -2.40
CA LEU A 25 -0.65 -13.71 -2.81
C LEU A 25 -0.70 -13.81 -4.35
N PRO A 26 -1.28 -14.89 -4.91
CA PRO A 26 -1.45 -15.00 -6.35
C PRO A 26 -2.43 -13.94 -6.86
N VAL A 27 -2.25 -13.54 -8.12
CA VAL A 27 -3.27 -12.76 -8.84
C VAL A 27 -4.54 -13.57 -9.02
N THR A 28 -5.68 -12.89 -9.09
CA THR A 28 -6.99 -13.50 -9.35
C THR A 28 -7.64 -12.90 -10.60
N ASP A 29 -8.28 -13.76 -11.39
CA ASP A 29 -9.12 -13.37 -12.52
C ASP A 29 -10.59 -13.17 -12.10
N ALA A 30 -10.91 -13.29 -10.81
CA ALA A 30 -12.28 -13.23 -10.30
C ALA A 30 -13.03 -11.96 -10.72
N LEU A 31 -12.33 -10.85 -10.92
CA LEU A 31 -12.93 -9.57 -11.32
C LEU A 31 -13.22 -9.46 -12.82
N ARG A 32 -12.67 -10.34 -13.66
CA ARG A 32 -12.83 -10.27 -15.12
C ARG A 32 -14.32 -10.31 -15.50
N GLY A 33 -14.74 -9.35 -16.33
CA GLY A 33 -16.12 -9.18 -16.77
C GLY A 33 -17.03 -8.49 -15.75
N GLN A 34 -16.53 -8.15 -14.56
CA GLN A 34 -17.28 -7.37 -13.57
C GLN A 34 -17.13 -5.86 -13.81
N THR A 35 -18.04 -5.09 -13.21
CA THR A 35 -17.95 -3.63 -13.18
C THR A 35 -18.16 -3.14 -11.75
N PHE A 36 -17.25 -2.32 -11.25
CA PHE A 36 -17.32 -1.69 -9.95
C PHE A 36 -17.61 -0.20 -10.13
N LYS A 37 -18.66 0.28 -9.45
CA LYS A 37 -18.95 1.70 -9.30
C LYS A 37 -18.55 2.12 -7.90
N ILE A 38 -17.61 3.05 -7.76
CA ILE A 38 -17.04 3.44 -6.47
C ILE A 38 -17.37 4.91 -6.23
N THR A 39 -17.96 5.21 -5.07
CA THR A 39 -18.15 6.58 -4.59
C THR A 39 -17.30 6.80 -3.34
N LEU A 40 -16.31 7.68 -3.43
CA LEU A 40 -15.41 8.03 -2.32
C LEU A 40 -15.97 9.20 -1.51
N LYS A 41 -15.58 9.30 -0.24
CA LYS A 41 -15.96 10.42 0.65
C LYS A 41 -15.46 11.78 0.20
N THR A 42 -14.42 11.79 -0.63
CA THR A 42 -13.93 13.00 -1.31
C THR A 42 -14.89 13.51 -2.40
N GLY A 43 -15.98 12.78 -2.71
CA GLY A 43 -16.89 13.06 -3.81
C GLY A 43 -16.42 12.52 -5.16
N ARG A 44 -15.24 11.88 -5.21
CA ARG A 44 -14.74 11.20 -6.41
C ARG A 44 -15.63 10.00 -6.72
N THR A 45 -16.07 9.89 -7.98
CA THR A 45 -16.80 8.73 -8.50
C THR A 45 -15.95 8.07 -9.56
N ILE A 46 -15.69 6.77 -9.37
CA ILE A 46 -14.83 5.97 -10.23
C ILE A 46 -15.63 4.77 -10.72
N ASP A 47 -15.69 4.58 -12.03
CA ASP A 47 -16.18 3.35 -12.62
C ASP A 47 -14.98 2.52 -13.09
N LEU A 48 -14.97 1.23 -12.77
CA LEU A 48 -13.97 0.26 -13.19
C LEU A 48 -14.68 -0.91 -13.89
N ALA A 49 -14.36 -1.17 -15.15
CA ALA A 49 -14.84 -2.31 -15.91
C ALA A 49 -13.64 -3.20 -16.27
N PHE A 50 -13.55 -4.37 -15.65
CA PHE A 50 -12.41 -5.28 -15.81
C PHE A 50 -12.58 -6.10 -17.10
N THR A 51 -11.95 -5.66 -18.18
CA THR A 51 -12.19 -6.20 -19.54
C THR A 51 -11.32 -7.41 -19.87
N ALA A 52 -10.16 -7.56 -19.22
CA ALA A 52 -9.26 -8.70 -19.34
C ALA A 52 -8.64 -9.08 -17.98
N ALA A 53 -7.69 -10.02 -17.95
CA ALA A 53 -6.97 -10.39 -16.71
C ALA A 53 -6.20 -9.21 -16.10
N ASP A 54 -5.66 -8.36 -16.98
CA ASP A 54 -4.69 -7.32 -16.66
C ASP A 54 -5.09 -5.95 -17.24
N THR A 55 -6.32 -5.83 -17.75
CA THR A 55 -6.82 -4.60 -18.37
C THR A 55 -8.15 -4.18 -17.75
N VAL A 56 -8.22 -2.94 -17.28
CA VAL A 56 -9.44 -2.31 -16.75
C VAL A 56 -9.72 -1.04 -17.52
N ALA A 57 -10.94 -0.92 -18.04
CA ALA A 57 -11.47 0.34 -18.51
C ALA A 57 -11.97 1.14 -17.31
N TRP A 58 -11.55 2.39 -17.18
CA TRP A 58 -11.89 3.22 -16.04
C TRP A 58 -12.41 4.58 -16.47
N SER A 59 -13.21 5.21 -15.61
CA SER A 59 -13.57 6.63 -15.75
C SER A 59 -13.69 7.31 -14.41
N GLU A 60 -13.29 8.57 -14.36
CA GLU A 60 -13.40 9.46 -13.20
C GLU A 60 -13.68 10.89 -13.69
N GLY A 61 -14.86 11.42 -13.36
CA GLY A 61 -15.29 12.72 -13.87
C GLY A 61 -15.34 12.75 -15.41
N ALA A 62 -14.57 13.65 -16.02
CA ALA A 62 -14.45 13.75 -17.48
C ALA A 62 -13.33 12.89 -18.08
N GLU A 63 -12.50 12.28 -17.23
CA GLU A 63 -11.40 11.42 -17.67
C GLU A 63 -11.85 9.97 -17.80
N ALA A 64 -11.33 9.27 -18.79
CA ALA A 64 -11.52 7.85 -18.98
C ALA A 64 -10.32 7.24 -19.71
N GLY A 65 -10.12 5.95 -19.54
CA GLY A 65 -9.02 5.22 -20.17
C GLY A 65 -9.19 3.71 -20.06
N ALA A 66 -8.23 2.98 -20.60
CA ALA A 66 -8.08 1.55 -20.38
C ALA A 66 -6.61 1.28 -20.09
N ASP A 67 -6.32 0.74 -18.92
CA ASP A 67 -4.97 0.63 -18.40
C ASP A 67 -4.75 -0.70 -17.67
N TRP A 68 -3.48 -0.93 -17.34
CA TRP A 68 -3.07 -2.11 -16.62
C TRP A 68 -3.62 -2.14 -15.19
N TYR A 69 -4.09 -3.31 -14.77
CA TYR A 69 -4.37 -3.60 -13.37
C TYR A 69 -3.92 -5.01 -12.98
N GLU A 70 -3.82 -5.24 -11.68
CA GLU A 70 -3.87 -6.58 -11.10
C GLU A 70 -4.84 -6.59 -9.93
N ALA A 71 -5.40 -7.77 -9.64
CA ALA A 71 -6.24 -7.99 -8.47
C ALA A 71 -5.76 -9.20 -7.68
N LEU A 72 -5.88 -9.11 -6.36
CA LEU A 72 -5.60 -10.19 -5.42
C LEU A 72 -6.78 -10.33 -4.47
N GLU A 73 -7.28 -11.56 -4.29
CA GLU A 73 -8.27 -11.82 -3.26
C GLU A 73 -7.55 -12.00 -1.90
N VAL A 74 -7.60 -10.97 -1.07
CA VAL A 74 -6.83 -10.88 0.19
C VAL A 74 -7.56 -11.49 1.39
N ALA A 75 -8.87 -11.67 1.24
CA ALA A 75 -9.77 -12.45 2.08
C ALA A 75 -11.01 -12.79 1.23
N PRO A 76 -11.87 -13.75 1.63
CA PRO A 76 -13.06 -14.08 0.84
C PRO A 76 -13.90 -12.83 0.51
N GLN A 77 -14.11 -12.55 -0.78
CA GLN A 77 -14.84 -11.38 -1.28
C GLN A 77 -14.19 -10.01 -0.99
N VAL A 78 -12.92 -9.99 -0.56
CA VAL A 78 -12.14 -8.77 -0.35
C VAL A 78 -10.98 -8.75 -1.34
N PHE A 79 -10.94 -7.72 -2.17
CA PHE A 79 -9.97 -7.60 -3.25
C PHE A 79 -9.05 -6.41 -3.01
N PHE A 80 -7.75 -6.63 -3.15
CA PHE A 80 -6.75 -5.59 -3.37
C PHE A 80 -6.55 -5.45 -4.87
N ILE A 81 -6.90 -4.29 -5.42
CA ILE A 81 -6.81 -3.95 -6.84
C ILE A 81 -5.72 -2.89 -6.96
N ASN A 82 -4.72 -3.11 -7.80
CA ASN A 82 -3.64 -2.17 -8.07
C ASN A 82 -3.69 -1.74 -9.54
N MET A 83 -3.65 -0.44 -9.81
CA MET A 83 -3.76 0.12 -11.15
C MET A 83 -2.64 1.13 -11.40
N THR A 84 -2.06 1.08 -12.60
CA THR A 84 -1.15 2.12 -13.10
C THR A 84 -1.77 2.82 -14.29
N PHE A 85 -1.35 4.04 -14.61
CA PHE A 85 -1.93 4.81 -15.71
C PHE A 85 -0.87 5.10 -16.78
N ALA A 86 -1.09 4.65 -18.02
CA ALA A 86 -0.14 4.89 -19.12
C ALA A 86 0.06 6.38 -19.40
N ALA A 87 -1.00 7.18 -19.29
CA ALA A 87 -0.95 8.64 -19.47
C ALA A 87 -0.40 9.40 -18.25
N ARG A 88 -0.34 8.76 -17.06
CA ARG A 88 0.17 9.35 -15.81
C ARG A 88 1.16 8.37 -15.16
N PRO A 89 2.34 8.15 -15.76
CA PRO A 89 3.26 7.09 -15.32
C PRO A 89 3.89 7.34 -13.93
N ALA A 90 3.76 8.55 -13.38
CA ALA A 90 4.18 8.88 -12.02
C ALA A 90 3.11 8.57 -10.96
N GLU A 91 1.92 8.12 -11.39
CA GLU A 91 0.77 7.90 -10.53
C GLU A 91 0.30 6.46 -10.60
N ASP A 92 -0.31 6.04 -9.50
CA ASP A 92 -1.02 4.78 -9.43
C ASP A 92 -2.16 4.89 -8.41
N GLU A 93 -3.07 3.93 -8.43
CA GLU A 93 -4.13 3.86 -7.43
C GLU A 93 -4.46 2.42 -7.09
N ALA A 94 -4.55 2.16 -5.79
CA ALA A 94 -5.05 0.91 -5.27
C ALA A 94 -6.44 1.08 -4.66
N PHE A 95 -7.27 0.07 -4.83
CA PHE A 95 -8.56 -0.04 -4.17
C PHE A 95 -8.61 -1.34 -3.36
N ILE A 96 -8.98 -1.22 -2.09
CA ILE A 96 -9.37 -2.36 -1.27
C ILE A 96 -10.89 -2.37 -1.25
N VAL A 97 -11.50 -3.43 -1.78
CA VAL A 97 -12.95 -3.54 -1.98
C VAL A 97 -13.46 -4.81 -1.34
N ASP A 98 -14.37 -4.68 -0.39
CA ASP A 98 -15.17 -5.80 0.12
C ASP A 98 -16.53 -5.79 -0.59
N THR A 99 -16.76 -6.77 -1.46
CA THR A 99 -17.99 -6.82 -2.27
C THR A 99 -19.22 -7.20 -1.46
N LYS A 100 -19.04 -7.84 -0.29
CA LYS A 100 -20.12 -8.23 0.61
C LYS A 100 -20.57 -7.06 1.46
N THR A 101 -19.64 -6.34 2.09
CA THR A 101 -19.96 -5.20 2.95
C THR A 101 -20.11 -3.89 2.19
N ARG A 102 -19.62 -3.88 0.94
CA ARG A 102 -19.55 -2.72 0.04
C ARG A 102 -18.60 -1.63 0.54
N ARG A 103 -17.71 -1.94 1.47
CA ARG A 103 -16.69 -1.00 1.95
C ARG A 103 -15.54 -0.92 0.96
N VAL A 104 -15.09 0.31 0.72
CA VAL A 104 -13.96 0.62 -0.16
C VAL A 104 -12.97 1.50 0.58
N LEU A 105 -11.68 1.27 0.32
CA LEU A 105 -10.61 2.22 0.60
C LEU A 105 -9.82 2.43 -0.70
N SER A 106 -9.75 3.66 -1.17
CA SER A 106 -8.85 4.11 -2.24
C SER A 106 -7.56 4.63 -1.61
N VAL A 107 -6.44 4.29 -2.23
CA VAL A 107 -5.12 4.88 -1.94
C VAL A 107 -4.50 5.27 -3.26
N ARG A 108 -4.43 6.58 -3.53
CA ARG A 108 -3.77 7.13 -4.72
C ARG A 108 -2.37 7.59 -4.36
N GLU A 109 -1.38 7.16 -5.13
CA GLU A 109 0.01 7.55 -4.92
C GLU A 109 0.56 8.32 -6.13
N ARG A 110 1.48 9.25 -5.86
CA ARG A 110 2.15 10.06 -6.89
C ARG A 110 3.60 10.25 -6.54
N VAL A 111 4.50 9.90 -7.46
CA VAL A 111 5.90 10.30 -7.41
C VAL A 111 5.97 11.78 -7.77
N ARG A 112 6.33 12.63 -6.81
CA ARG A 112 6.49 14.07 -7.01
C ARG A 112 7.75 14.41 -7.78
N GLU A 113 7.75 15.59 -8.39
CA GLU A 113 8.97 16.11 -8.99
C GLU A 113 10.04 16.36 -7.95
N ALA A 114 11.30 16.31 -8.40
CA ALA A 114 12.46 16.66 -7.60
C ALA A 114 12.31 18.06 -6.99
N GLY A 115 12.25 18.15 -5.65
CA GLY A 115 12.15 19.43 -4.94
C GLY A 115 10.74 20.01 -4.82
N GLU A 116 9.69 19.33 -5.32
CA GLU A 116 8.30 19.80 -5.22
C GLU A 116 7.85 20.01 -3.75
N ALA A 117 8.29 19.15 -2.84
CA ALA A 117 8.03 19.25 -1.40
C ALA A 117 9.31 19.00 -0.59
N PRO A 118 10.13 20.04 -0.33
CA PRO A 118 11.36 19.91 0.45
C PRO A 118 11.09 19.38 1.86
N GLY A 119 11.89 18.40 2.30
CA GLY A 119 11.73 17.78 3.63
C GLY A 119 10.66 16.69 3.71
N GLU A 120 9.93 16.41 2.63
CA GLU A 120 8.97 15.32 2.55
C GLU A 120 9.48 14.16 1.67
N PRO A 121 8.98 12.93 1.89
CA PRO A 121 9.16 11.83 0.95
C PRO A 121 8.66 12.18 -0.45
N ARG A 122 9.42 11.74 -1.46
CA ARG A 122 9.12 12.06 -2.87
C ARG A 122 7.78 11.48 -3.31
N VAL A 123 7.44 10.30 -2.81
CA VAL A 123 6.15 9.67 -3.11
C VAL A 123 5.11 10.13 -2.10
N ALA A 124 4.00 10.69 -2.59
CA ALA A 124 2.84 11.06 -1.78
C ALA A 124 1.78 9.96 -1.81
N GLN A 125 1.01 9.83 -0.72
CA GLN A 125 -0.13 8.91 -0.64
C GLN A 125 -1.36 9.66 -0.13
N THR A 126 -2.49 9.48 -0.81
CA THR A 126 -3.80 10.04 -0.40
C THR A 126 -4.79 8.90 -0.21
N TYR A 127 -5.44 8.87 0.96
CA TYR A 127 -6.34 7.81 1.37
C TYR A 127 -7.79 8.32 1.40
N SER A 128 -8.73 7.53 0.93
CA SER A 128 -10.15 7.90 0.95
C SER A 128 -11.05 6.68 1.10
N ALA A 129 -11.86 6.65 2.16
CA ALA A 129 -12.92 5.66 2.32
C ALA A 129 -14.05 5.91 1.31
N GLY A 130 -14.75 4.86 0.93
CA GLY A 130 -15.89 4.94 0.04
C GLY A 130 -16.79 3.73 0.11
N VAL A 131 -17.68 3.65 -0.88
CA VAL A 131 -18.66 2.58 -1.03
C VAL A 131 -18.69 2.04 -2.45
N LEU A 132 -18.92 0.75 -2.59
CA LEU A 132 -19.14 0.05 -3.85
C LEU A 132 -20.63 0.06 -4.22
N GLY A 133 -20.99 0.29 -5.48
CA GLY A 133 -22.36 0.28 -5.98
C GLY A 133 -23.14 1.57 -5.66
N ASP A 134 -24.45 1.45 -5.49
CA ASP A 134 -25.35 2.59 -5.23
C ASP A 134 -25.07 3.26 -3.87
N PRO A 135 -24.55 4.50 -3.83
CA PRO A 135 -24.20 5.15 -2.57
C PRO A 135 -25.40 5.45 -1.66
N THR A 136 -26.63 5.37 -2.17
CA THR A 136 -27.86 5.57 -1.38
C THR A 136 -28.20 4.37 -0.52
N VAL A 137 -27.69 3.19 -0.87
CA VAL A 137 -27.89 1.95 -0.09
C VAL A 137 -26.78 1.86 0.96
N PRO A 138 -27.08 1.82 2.28
CA PRO A 138 -26.06 1.79 3.31
C PRO A 138 -25.14 0.55 3.20
N PRO A 139 -23.80 0.74 3.22
CA PRO A 139 -22.86 -0.37 3.37
C PRO A 139 -22.97 -0.98 4.78
N THR A 140 -22.49 -2.22 4.94
CA THR A 140 -22.43 -2.88 6.26
C THR A 140 -21.00 -2.85 6.81
N GLY A 141 -20.82 -3.31 8.06
CA GLY A 141 -19.52 -3.32 8.72
C GLY A 141 -18.95 -1.94 9.04
N ARG A 142 -17.74 -1.93 9.61
CA ARG A 142 -17.01 -0.71 9.96
C ARG A 142 -16.57 0.02 8.70
N GLU A 143 -16.69 1.33 8.70
CA GLU A 143 -16.08 2.14 7.65
C GLU A 143 -14.56 2.16 7.79
N PRO A 144 -13.79 1.97 6.70
CA PRO A 144 -12.35 2.13 6.74
C PRO A 144 -11.96 3.51 7.30
N ALA A 145 -11.04 3.53 8.26
CA ALA A 145 -10.60 4.76 8.91
C ALA A 145 -9.16 4.63 9.44
N PRO A 146 -8.44 5.75 9.63
CA PRO A 146 -7.16 5.74 10.33
C PRO A 146 -7.25 5.01 11.68
N THR A 147 -6.18 4.32 12.04
CA THR A 147 -6.13 3.53 13.28
C THR A 147 -4.79 3.64 14.00
N ARG A 148 -4.81 3.31 15.28
CA ARG A 148 -3.65 3.23 16.18
C ARG A 148 -3.32 1.79 16.58
N ASP A 149 -4.06 0.81 16.09
CA ASP A 149 -3.98 -0.59 16.52
C ASP A 149 -2.59 -1.20 16.39
N LEU A 150 -1.77 -0.70 15.45
CA LEU A 150 -0.41 -1.18 15.21
C LEU A 150 0.61 -0.55 16.17
N ILE A 151 0.33 0.60 16.80
CA ILE A 151 1.30 1.30 17.66
C ILE A 151 1.81 0.38 18.78
N GLY A 152 3.13 0.41 18.98
CA GLY A 152 3.87 -0.42 19.93
C GLY A 152 4.20 -1.83 19.42
N LEU A 153 3.59 -2.29 18.33
CA LEU A 153 3.87 -3.62 17.78
C LEU A 153 5.26 -3.67 17.12
N THR A 154 5.98 -4.76 17.37
CA THR A 154 7.11 -5.21 16.55
C THR A 154 6.71 -6.48 15.81
N ALA A 155 6.96 -6.54 14.51
CA ALA A 155 6.64 -7.71 13.69
C ALA A 155 7.70 -7.94 12.60
N HIS A 156 7.92 -9.20 12.25
CA HIS A 156 8.80 -9.60 11.16
C HIS A 156 7.98 -9.92 9.92
N TYR A 157 8.53 -9.55 8.76
CA TYR A 157 7.93 -9.71 7.44
C TYR A 157 8.89 -10.51 6.57
N THR A 158 8.57 -11.78 6.34
CA THR A 158 9.36 -12.66 5.48
C THR A 158 8.81 -12.63 4.06
N TYR A 159 9.39 -11.80 3.21
CA TYR A 159 9.01 -11.62 1.81
C TYR A 159 9.56 -12.73 0.90
N SER A 160 10.73 -13.27 1.24
CA SER A 160 11.39 -14.39 0.55
C SER A 160 12.48 -14.99 1.46
N PRO A 161 13.14 -16.10 1.08
CA PRO A 161 14.32 -16.60 1.78
C PRO A 161 15.46 -15.56 1.92
N ASN A 162 15.49 -14.56 1.04
CA ASN A 162 16.51 -13.52 1.00
C ASN A 162 15.99 -12.14 1.46
N HIS A 163 14.76 -12.05 1.99
CA HIS A 163 14.15 -10.77 2.38
C HIS A 163 13.34 -10.95 3.65
N VAL A 164 13.91 -10.54 4.78
CA VAL A 164 13.23 -10.47 6.08
C VAL A 164 13.45 -9.07 6.66
N TYR A 165 12.36 -8.37 6.93
CA TYR A 165 12.37 -7.05 7.56
C TYR A 165 11.67 -7.10 8.90
N GLU A 166 12.14 -6.31 9.85
CA GLU A 166 11.40 -6.00 11.06
C GLU A 166 10.76 -4.62 10.91
N HIS A 167 9.48 -4.51 11.25
CA HIS A 167 8.80 -3.23 11.41
C HIS A 167 8.46 -3.02 12.88
N ILE A 168 8.73 -1.81 13.38
CA ILE A 168 8.39 -1.34 14.72
C ILE A 168 7.48 -0.12 14.55
N TYR A 169 6.23 -0.24 14.96
CA TYR A 169 5.22 0.80 14.76
C TYR A 169 5.25 1.81 15.91
N LEU A 170 5.84 2.99 15.68
CA LEU A 170 6.17 3.94 16.74
C LEU A 170 5.01 4.88 17.11
N SER A 171 4.31 5.42 16.11
CA SER A 171 3.20 6.37 16.29
C SER A 171 2.23 6.30 15.10
N SER A 172 1.21 7.17 15.05
CA SER A 172 0.30 7.25 13.89
C SER A 172 0.99 7.68 12.58
N GLN A 173 2.17 8.30 12.69
CA GLN A 173 2.88 8.88 11.56
C GLN A 173 4.32 8.39 11.38
N ARG A 174 4.83 7.54 12.28
CA ARG A 174 6.20 7.02 12.21
C ARG A 174 6.26 5.53 12.48
N TYR A 175 7.13 4.87 11.75
CA TYR A 175 7.54 3.50 12.02
C TYR A 175 9.05 3.39 11.79
N ALA A 176 9.69 2.47 12.50
CA ALA A 176 11.06 2.07 12.20
C ALA A 176 11.05 0.76 11.42
N TRP A 177 12.03 0.60 10.54
CA TRP A 177 12.31 -0.68 9.90
C TRP A 177 13.79 -1.03 10.02
N GLN A 178 14.09 -2.33 9.95
CA GLN A 178 15.43 -2.81 9.67
C GLN A 178 15.39 -4.06 8.80
N ASN A 179 16.39 -4.24 7.94
CA ASN A 179 16.56 -5.47 7.18
C ASN A 179 17.37 -6.49 8.00
N LEU A 180 16.71 -7.60 8.37
CA LEU A 180 17.30 -8.71 9.11
C LEU A 180 17.99 -9.70 8.17
N VAL A 181 17.43 -9.91 6.98
CA VAL A 181 17.98 -10.78 5.93
C VAL A 181 17.76 -10.12 4.58
N GLY A 182 18.83 -9.97 3.80
CA GLY A 182 18.78 -9.48 2.43
C GLY A 182 19.89 -8.52 2.06
N VAL A 183 19.75 -7.89 0.89
CA VAL A 183 20.76 -6.99 0.30
C VAL A 183 20.97 -5.72 1.13
N GLN A 184 19.99 -5.36 1.96
CA GLN A 184 20.03 -4.22 2.88
C GLN A 184 20.40 -4.62 4.31
N ARG A 185 20.93 -5.83 4.56
CA ARG A 185 21.12 -6.35 5.94
C ARG A 185 21.89 -5.37 6.81
N GLY A 186 21.30 -5.03 7.96
CA GLY A 186 21.86 -4.06 8.91
C GLY A 186 21.47 -2.60 8.64
N HIS A 187 20.84 -2.30 7.50
CA HIS A 187 20.21 -1.00 7.27
C HIS A 187 18.87 -0.92 8.01
N GLY A 188 18.50 0.29 8.39
CA GLY A 188 17.21 0.63 8.96
C GLY A 188 17.03 2.13 9.05
N ASP A 189 15.77 2.58 9.07
CA ASP A 189 15.42 4.00 9.18
C ASP A 189 14.07 4.18 9.89
N VAL A 190 13.72 5.43 10.19
CA VAL A 190 12.42 5.86 10.69
C VAL A 190 11.72 6.72 9.66
N ASP A 191 10.65 6.20 9.07
CA ASP A 191 9.96 6.83 7.94
C ASP A 191 8.52 7.23 8.26
N LEU A 192 7.93 8.00 7.34
CA LEU A 192 6.52 8.33 7.43
C LEU A 192 5.67 7.09 7.18
N ALA A 193 4.71 6.86 8.08
CA ALA A 193 3.77 5.76 7.97
C ALA A 193 2.31 6.25 8.04
N THR A 194 1.40 5.44 7.52
CA THR A 194 -0.05 5.65 7.62
C THR A 194 -0.73 4.30 7.72
N THR A 195 -1.60 4.15 8.71
CA THR A 195 -2.33 2.90 8.95
C THR A 195 -3.82 3.16 8.97
N TRP A 196 -4.55 2.42 8.15
CA TRP A 196 -6.01 2.38 8.14
C TRP A 196 -6.47 1.00 8.59
N LYS A 197 -7.50 0.95 9.44
CA LYS A 197 -8.21 -0.30 9.73
C LYS A 197 -9.35 -0.41 8.74
N PHE A 198 -9.29 -1.43 7.89
CA PHE A 198 -10.29 -1.69 6.86
C PHE A 198 -11.47 -2.49 7.42
N ALA A 199 -11.18 -3.56 8.17
CA ALA A 199 -12.15 -4.36 8.91
C ALA A 199 -11.49 -4.92 10.19
N GLU A 200 -12.18 -5.78 10.93
CA GLU A 200 -11.53 -6.50 12.02
C GLU A 200 -10.38 -7.36 11.48
N ASN A 201 -9.23 -7.34 12.14
CA ASN A 201 -7.99 -7.99 11.70
C ASN A 201 -7.43 -7.59 10.31
N PHE A 202 -8.08 -6.67 9.58
CA PHE A 202 -7.64 -6.20 8.27
C PHE A 202 -7.17 -4.76 8.32
N TYR A 203 -5.90 -4.57 7.94
CA TYR A 203 -5.26 -3.27 7.96
C TYR A 203 -4.67 -2.94 6.60
N VAL A 204 -4.67 -1.67 6.25
CA VAL A 204 -3.93 -1.13 5.12
C VAL A 204 -2.83 -0.25 5.68
N PHE A 205 -1.59 -0.65 5.42
CA PHE A 205 -0.39 0.02 5.90
C PHE A 205 0.40 0.55 4.72
N GLY A 206 0.68 1.85 4.73
CA GLY A 206 1.61 2.45 3.79
C GLY A 206 2.72 3.22 4.50
N PHE A 207 3.89 3.21 3.88
CA PHE A 207 5.03 4.00 4.33
C PHE A 207 5.69 4.70 3.15
N ARG A 208 6.40 5.81 3.42
CA ARG A 208 7.08 6.61 2.41
C ARG A 208 8.47 6.95 2.91
N GLU A 209 9.48 6.50 2.18
CA GLU A 209 10.87 6.64 2.59
C GLU A 209 11.42 8.05 2.32
N PHE A 210 12.21 8.57 3.26
CA PHE A 210 12.88 9.86 3.10
C PHE A 210 14.10 9.78 2.18
N ILE A 211 14.87 8.70 2.28
CA ILE A 211 16.14 8.50 1.57
C ILE A 211 15.90 7.93 0.17
N ILE A 212 15.30 6.75 0.08
CA ILE A 212 14.97 6.13 -1.21
C ILE A 212 13.62 6.70 -1.67
N PRO A 213 13.47 7.19 -2.91
CA PRO A 213 12.21 7.74 -3.40
C PRO A 213 11.19 6.63 -3.69
N VAL A 214 10.65 6.01 -2.64
CA VAL A 214 9.72 4.89 -2.69
C VAL A 214 8.61 5.07 -1.64
N ALA A 215 7.41 4.63 -2.00
CA ALA A 215 6.35 4.34 -1.05
C ALA A 215 5.87 2.91 -1.21
N SER A 216 5.35 2.37 -0.12
CA SER A 216 4.76 1.05 -0.05
C SER A 216 3.31 1.14 0.32
N LEU A 217 2.54 0.18 -0.16
CA LEU A 217 1.17 -0.02 0.25
C LEU A 217 0.90 -1.51 0.41
N PHE A 218 0.53 -1.92 1.61
CA PHE A 218 0.26 -3.30 1.97
C PHE A 218 -1.12 -3.46 2.58
N PHE A 219 -1.82 -4.52 2.18
CA PHE A 219 -2.91 -5.09 2.95
C PHE A 219 -2.35 -6.15 3.90
N TYR A 220 -2.70 -6.04 5.18
CA TYR A 220 -2.41 -7.02 6.21
C TYR A 220 -3.68 -7.78 6.57
N ASN A 221 -3.65 -9.10 6.36
CA ASN A 221 -4.64 -10.02 6.85
C ASN A 221 -4.08 -10.70 8.11
N TRP A 222 -4.54 -10.29 9.30
CA TRP A 222 -4.08 -10.89 10.56
C TRP A 222 -4.76 -12.20 10.92
N ASP A 223 -5.86 -12.59 10.25
CA ASP A 223 -6.44 -13.93 10.44
C ASP A 223 -5.51 -15.01 9.86
N THR A 224 -4.81 -14.68 8.77
CA THR A 224 -3.87 -15.59 8.09
C THR A 224 -2.41 -15.20 8.26
N MET A 225 -2.13 -14.08 8.94
CA MET A 225 -0.80 -13.51 9.12
C MET A 225 -0.05 -13.34 7.78
N ARG A 226 -0.74 -12.81 6.78
CA ARG A 226 -0.22 -12.52 5.44
C ARG A 226 -0.23 -11.03 5.14
N SER A 227 0.77 -10.57 4.40
CA SER A 227 0.73 -9.29 3.70
C SER A 227 0.81 -9.50 2.20
N THR A 228 0.14 -8.63 1.45
CA THR A 228 0.35 -8.46 0.01
C THR A 228 0.15 -6.99 -0.34
N GLY A 229 0.80 -6.53 -1.40
CA GLY A 229 0.77 -5.14 -1.77
C GLY A 229 1.80 -4.83 -2.83
N LYS A 230 2.31 -3.61 -2.80
CA LYS A 230 3.25 -3.11 -3.80
C LYS A 230 4.12 -1.98 -3.28
N PHE A 231 5.12 -1.64 -4.08
CA PHE A 231 5.96 -0.45 -3.98
C PHE A 231 5.75 0.41 -5.23
N LEU A 232 5.65 1.73 -5.05
CA LEU A 232 5.81 2.71 -6.13
C LEU A 232 7.09 3.50 -5.83
N GLY A 233 8.04 3.49 -6.76
CA GLY A 233 9.31 4.16 -6.52
C GLY A 233 10.04 4.55 -7.78
N VAL A 234 11.16 5.25 -7.60
CA VAL A 234 12.06 5.66 -8.67
C VAL A 234 13.31 4.79 -8.65
N THR A 235 13.58 4.12 -9.76
CA THR A 235 14.75 3.27 -9.96
C THR A 235 16.05 4.08 -10.01
N SER A 236 17.20 3.39 -9.91
CA SER A 236 18.53 3.96 -10.13
C SER A 236 18.69 4.73 -11.46
N GLN A 237 17.88 4.41 -12.48
CA GLN A 237 17.86 5.09 -13.78
C GLN A 237 16.88 6.26 -13.86
N GLY A 238 16.21 6.62 -12.76
CA GLY A 238 15.24 7.71 -12.74
C GLY A 238 13.84 7.35 -13.25
N LYS A 239 13.61 6.09 -13.64
CA LYS A 239 12.30 5.60 -14.10
C LYS A 239 11.39 5.27 -12.91
N VAL A 240 10.12 5.66 -12.99
CA VAL A 240 9.08 5.23 -12.04
C VAL A 240 8.69 3.79 -12.31
N GLU A 241 8.67 2.95 -11.28
CA GLU A 241 8.17 1.59 -11.35
C GLU A 241 7.22 1.25 -10.20
N ASN A 242 6.21 0.44 -10.53
CA ASN A 242 5.28 -0.18 -9.59
C ASN A 242 5.64 -1.67 -9.50
N LYS A 243 6.01 -2.14 -8.30
CA LYS A 243 6.50 -3.51 -8.08
C LYS A 243 5.69 -4.21 -7.00
N PRO A 244 5.20 -5.44 -7.25
CA PRO A 244 4.43 -6.18 -6.26
C PRO A 244 5.32 -6.69 -5.13
N ALA A 245 4.69 -6.95 -3.99
CA ALA A 245 5.35 -7.48 -2.80
C ALA A 245 4.38 -8.23 -1.89
N GLY A 246 4.89 -9.14 -1.08
CA GLY A 246 4.10 -9.76 -0.02
C GLY A 246 4.89 -10.72 0.84
N ALA A 247 4.43 -10.89 2.07
CA ALA A 247 5.18 -11.60 3.11
C ALA A 247 4.29 -12.47 3.99
N PHE A 248 4.94 -13.39 4.70
CA PHE A 248 4.41 -13.91 5.95
C PHE A 248 4.74 -12.94 7.09
N ILE A 249 3.76 -12.70 7.95
CA ILE A 249 3.87 -11.81 9.10
C ILE A 249 4.07 -12.65 10.36
N GLU A 250 4.97 -12.24 11.25
CA GLU A 250 5.10 -12.81 12.58
C GLU A 250 5.18 -11.70 13.63
N LYS A 251 4.21 -11.61 14.54
CA LYS A 251 4.24 -10.65 15.65
C LYS A 251 5.30 -11.10 16.66
N LYS A 252 6.18 -10.20 17.08
CA LYS A 252 7.29 -10.52 17.99
C LYS A 252 7.08 -9.99 19.39
N SER A 253 6.68 -8.73 19.50
CA SER A 253 6.47 -8.09 20.79
C SER A 253 5.50 -6.91 20.64
N ARG A 254 5.00 -6.41 21.77
CA ARG A 254 4.27 -5.15 21.82
C ARG A 254 4.73 -4.35 23.02
N ALA A 255 5.20 -3.13 22.79
CA ALA A 255 5.42 -2.16 23.85
C ALA A 255 4.06 -1.74 24.44
N LEU A 256 4.00 -1.70 25.77
CA LEU A 256 2.88 -1.11 26.50
C LEU A 256 3.33 0.28 26.97
N TYR A 257 2.39 1.21 26.95
CA TYR A 257 2.60 2.58 27.38
C TYR A 257 1.70 2.84 28.59
N ASP A 258 2.22 3.60 29.55
CA ASP A 258 1.43 4.03 30.68
C ASP A 258 0.28 4.93 30.21
N HIS A 259 -0.81 4.91 30.98
CA HIS A 259 -2.00 5.69 30.66
C HIS A 259 -1.68 7.18 30.48
N GLY A 260 -2.01 7.74 29.31
CA GLY A 260 -1.75 9.12 28.95
C GLY A 260 -0.38 9.40 28.35
N GLN A 261 0.46 8.37 28.19
CA GLN A 261 1.79 8.43 27.57
C GLN A 261 1.86 7.63 26.25
N GLU A 262 0.71 7.18 25.73
CA GLU A 262 0.63 6.44 24.48
C GLU A 262 0.99 7.34 23.27
N PRO A 263 1.87 6.89 22.35
CA PRO A 263 2.23 7.65 21.16
C PRO A 263 1.03 7.98 20.29
N VAL A 264 1.02 9.18 19.69
CA VAL A 264 -0.14 9.66 18.94
C VAL A 264 -0.18 9.20 17.51
#